data_AF-A0A439CNC7-F1
#
_entry.id   AF-A0A439CNC7-F1
#
_cell.length_a   1.000
_cell.length_b   1.000
_cell.length_c   1.000
_cell.angle_alpha   90.00
_cell.angle_beta   90.00
_cell.angle_gamma   90.00
#
_symmetry.space_group_name_H-M   'P 1'
#
loop_
_entity.id
_entity.type
_entity.pdbx_description
1 polymer ?
#
loop_
_entity_poly.entity_id
_entity_poly.type
_entity_poly.pdbx_seq_one_letter_code
_entity_poly.pdbx_strand_id
1 'polypeptide(L)'
;MISKIETEPASYLQAAQIQPHAKEVIEEVDGYFLKHWPFPNEQAREKFVNAGFSRVTCLYFPKALDDRIHFACRLLTILFLVDDLLEHMSLEEGTAYNNRLMDIARGDVLPDRTVAAEYIFYDLWESMRAHDLKMANDVLEPVFVFMRAQTDPTRLKPMTLDEYLQYREKDVGKALLGALMRFSMALEVSPEELAVARPADMTCSKHLSVINDIWSYEKEYIASETLHNEGGVLCTCVSIMSKDTDLRIPAAKRILYNICREWELVFKREVAEILNLFPTPSLRAYLDGLELQMCGNELWSRTTLRYLAPE
;
A
#
# COMPACT_ATOMS: atom_id res chain seq x y z
N MET A 1 17.06 18.10 -6.95
CA MET A 1 18.06 17.09 -7.37
C MET A 1 17.68 15.81 -6.64
N ILE A 2 17.14 14.80 -7.33
CA ILE A 2 16.68 13.54 -6.70
C ILE A 2 17.85 12.95 -5.93
N SER A 3 17.67 12.71 -4.63
CA SER A 3 18.68 12.09 -3.76
C SER A 3 18.80 10.60 -4.14
N LYS A 4 19.47 10.31 -5.26
CA LYS A 4 19.76 8.93 -5.65
C LYS A 4 20.69 8.31 -4.60
N ILE A 5 20.27 7.18 -4.05
CA ILE A 5 21.12 6.34 -3.21
C ILE A 5 22.22 5.79 -4.13
N GLU A 6 23.49 6.15 -3.87
CA GLU A 6 24.61 5.85 -4.76
C GLU A 6 24.83 4.35 -4.99
N THR A 7 24.54 3.52 -3.98
CA THR A 7 24.47 2.05 -4.05
C THR A 7 23.47 1.54 -3.01
N GLU A 8 22.41 0.85 -3.45
CA GLU A 8 21.50 0.21 -2.50
C GLU A 8 22.12 -1.09 -1.95
N PRO A 9 22.01 -1.37 -0.64
CA PRO A 9 22.49 -2.63 -0.09
C PRO A 9 21.71 -3.80 -0.68
N ALA A 10 22.36 -4.95 -0.89
CA ALA A 10 21.70 -6.13 -1.44
C ALA A 10 20.58 -6.61 -0.51
N SER A 11 19.47 -7.09 -1.10
CA SER A 11 18.37 -7.71 -0.36
C SER A 11 18.72 -9.14 0.02
N TYR A 12 18.25 -9.57 1.19
CA TYR A 12 18.28 -10.96 1.62
C TYR A 12 17.02 -11.73 1.18
N LEU A 13 15.95 -11.03 0.76
CA LEU A 13 14.72 -11.66 0.30
C LEU A 13 14.91 -12.38 -1.04
N GLN A 14 13.93 -13.21 -1.39
CA GLN A 14 13.83 -13.72 -2.76
C GLN A 14 13.67 -12.59 -3.79
N ALA A 15 14.01 -12.90 -5.04
CA ALA A 15 13.77 -11.98 -6.14
C ALA A 15 12.26 -11.73 -6.32
N ALA A 16 11.91 -10.48 -6.62
CA ALA A 16 10.53 -10.12 -6.92
C ALA A 16 10.00 -10.91 -8.12
N GLN A 17 8.74 -11.32 -8.00
CA GLN A 17 7.98 -12.01 -9.03
C GLN A 17 6.82 -11.13 -9.44
N ILE A 18 6.31 -11.33 -10.66
CA ILE A 18 5.14 -10.62 -11.18
C ILE A 18 4.08 -11.65 -11.59
N GLN A 19 2.81 -11.33 -11.37
CA GLN A 19 1.68 -12.17 -11.76
C GLN A 19 1.78 -12.51 -13.28
N PRO A 20 1.58 -13.78 -13.71
CA PRO A 20 1.83 -14.22 -15.09
C PRO A 20 1.06 -13.47 -16.19
N HIS A 21 -0.17 -13.04 -15.90
CA HIS A 21 -1.08 -12.29 -16.77
C HIS A 21 -1.11 -10.79 -16.42
N ALA A 22 -0.05 -10.27 -15.79
CA ALA A 22 0.01 -8.89 -15.37
C ALA A 22 -0.21 -7.91 -16.53
N LYS A 23 0.26 -8.24 -17.74
CA LYS A 23 0.12 -7.35 -18.90
C LYS A 23 -1.35 -7.12 -19.23
N GLU A 24 -2.12 -8.20 -19.36
CA GLU A 24 -3.54 -8.17 -19.71
C GLU A 24 -4.35 -7.44 -18.64
N VAL A 25 -4.08 -7.73 -17.36
CA VAL A 25 -4.78 -7.13 -16.23
C VAL A 25 -4.44 -5.64 -16.09
N ILE A 26 -3.19 -5.24 -16.33
CA ILE A 26 -2.78 -3.82 -16.35
C ILE A 26 -3.55 -3.08 -17.44
N GLU A 27 -3.59 -3.61 -18.66
CA GLU A 27 -4.32 -2.99 -19.78
C GLU A 27 -5.83 -2.86 -19.48
N GLU A 28 -6.43 -3.90 -18.89
CA GLU A 28 -7.85 -3.90 -18.50
C GLU A 28 -8.16 -2.83 -17.44
N VAL A 29 -7.41 -2.84 -16.34
CA VAL A 29 -7.69 -2.00 -15.18
C VAL A 29 -7.36 -0.54 -15.49
N ASP A 30 -6.21 -0.27 -16.10
CA ASP A 30 -5.83 1.09 -16.48
C ASP A 30 -6.83 1.65 -17.50
N GLY A 31 -7.25 0.84 -18.49
CA GLY A 31 -8.29 1.21 -19.45
C GLY A 31 -9.64 1.54 -18.79
N TYR A 32 -10.03 0.81 -17.74
CA TYR A 32 -11.22 1.11 -16.96
C TYR A 32 -11.12 2.47 -16.26
N PHE A 33 -10.05 2.74 -15.53
CA PHE A 33 -9.89 4.03 -14.84
C PHE A 33 -9.74 5.20 -15.83
N LEU A 34 -9.01 5.03 -16.94
CA LEU A 34 -8.88 6.04 -18.00
C LEU A 34 -10.21 6.42 -18.66
N LYS A 35 -11.23 5.55 -18.56
CA LYS A 35 -12.58 5.77 -19.06
C LYS A 35 -13.52 6.36 -18.00
N HIS A 36 -13.39 5.91 -16.74
CA HIS A 36 -14.37 6.19 -15.69
C HIS A 36 -13.93 7.25 -14.67
N TRP A 37 -12.63 7.40 -14.45
CA TRP A 37 -12.08 8.38 -13.52
C TRP A 37 -11.95 9.76 -14.18
N PRO A 38 -12.37 10.86 -13.51
CA PRO A 38 -12.39 12.19 -14.07
C PRO A 38 -11.01 12.86 -13.96
N PHE A 39 -10.04 12.35 -14.71
CA PHE A 39 -8.71 12.98 -14.78
C PHE A 39 -8.83 14.43 -15.29
N PRO A 40 -8.16 15.40 -14.66
CA PRO A 40 -8.35 16.82 -14.98
C PRO A 40 -7.83 17.21 -16.38
N ASN A 41 -6.88 16.45 -16.93
CA ASN A 41 -6.26 16.68 -18.24
C ASN A 41 -5.48 15.43 -18.70
N GLU A 42 -4.96 15.46 -19.92
CA GLU A 42 -4.19 14.34 -20.51
C GLU A 42 -2.88 14.06 -19.76
N GLN A 43 -2.19 15.09 -19.25
CA GLN A 43 -0.98 14.91 -18.45
C GLN A 43 -1.26 14.09 -17.17
N ALA A 44 -2.40 14.31 -16.52
CA ALA A 44 -2.81 13.50 -15.36
C ALA A 44 -3.14 12.05 -15.75
N ARG A 45 -3.67 11.81 -16.96
CA ARG A 45 -3.90 10.45 -17.50
C ARG A 45 -2.57 9.74 -17.78
N GLU A 46 -1.61 10.44 -18.35
CA GLU A 46 -0.25 9.91 -18.56
C GLU A 46 0.45 9.62 -17.22
N LYS A 47 0.36 10.53 -16.23
CA LYS A 47 0.91 10.33 -14.88
C LYS A 47 0.31 9.09 -14.20
N PHE A 48 -0.99 8.87 -14.36
CA PHE A 48 -1.69 7.67 -13.86
C PHE A 48 -1.11 6.38 -14.45
N VAL A 49 -1.00 6.29 -15.79
CA VAL A 49 -0.42 5.11 -16.46
C VAL A 49 1.04 4.90 -16.05
N ASN A 50 1.81 5.99 -16.00
CA ASN A 50 3.23 5.98 -15.64
C ASN A 50 3.48 5.57 -14.17
N ALA A 51 2.49 5.75 -13.27
CA ALA A 51 2.57 5.26 -11.91
C ALA A 51 2.52 3.72 -11.84
N GLY A 52 1.80 3.08 -12.76
CA GLY A 52 1.69 1.62 -12.85
C GLY A 52 1.09 1.00 -11.58
N PHE A 53 -0.09 1.46 -11.16
CA PHE A 53 -0.77 0.95 -9.95
C PHE A 53 -1.15 -0.53 -10.05
N SER A 54 -1.63 -0.96 -11.23
CA SER A 54 -1.88 -2.38 -11.50
C SER A 54 -0.57 -3.20 -11.45
N ARG A 55 0.56 -2.62 -11.89
CA ARG A 55 1.88 -3.28 -11.84
C ARG A 55 2.35 -3.54 -10.41
N VAL A 56 2.22 -2.58 -9.47
CA VAL A 56 2.59 -2.85 -8.06
C VAL A 56 1.74 -3.96 -7.47
N THR A 57 0.45 -3.98 -7.82
CA THR A 57 -0.46 -5.00 -7.33
C THR A 57 -0.07 -6.40 -7.81
N CYS A 58 0.31 -6.54 -9.08
CA CYS A 58 0.82 -7.80 -9.63
C CYS A 58 2.19 -8.21 -9.08
N LEU A 59 2.97 -7.26 -8.56
CA LEU A 59 4.23 -7.53 -7.84
C LEU A 59 3.99 -7.91 -6.38
N TYR A 60 2.93 -7.38 -5.76
CA TYR A 60 2.49 -7.76 -4.41
C TYR A 60 1.88 -9.14 -4.35
N PHE A 61 1.04 -9.48 -5.34
CA PHE A 61 0.28 -10.73 -5.34
C PHE A 61 0.60 -11.56 -6.59
N PRO A 62 1.87 -11.95 -6.83
CA PRO A 62 2.24 -12.68 -8.04
C PRO A 62 1.65 -14.10 -8.08
N LYS A 63 1.15 -14.59 -6.94
CA LYS A 63 0.47 -15.88 -6.78
C LYS A 63 -1.06 -15.76 -6.70
N ALA A 64 -1.61 -14.57 -6.94
CA ALA A 64 -3.05 -14.39 -7.06
C ALA A 64 -3.63 -15.25 -8.19
N LEU A 65 -4.85 -15.73 -7.99
CA LEU A 65 -5.61 -16.43 -9.02
C LEU A 65 -5.92 -15.48 -10.18
N ASP A 66 -5.88 -16.02 -11.40
CA ASP A 66 -6.08 -15.26 -12.64
C ASP A 66 -7.44 -14.55 -12.68
N ASP A 67 -8.47 -15.19 -12.14
CA ASP A 67 -9.84 -14.66 -12.06
C ASP A 67 -10.08 -13.76 -10.83
N ARG A 68 -9.05 -13.47 -10.03
CA ARG A 68 -9.15 -12.60 -8.85
C ARG A 68 -8.19 -11.41 -8.83
N ILE A 69 -7.06 -11.48 -9.53
CA ILE A 69 -6.03 -10.42 -9.50
C ILE A 69 -6.59 -9.05 -9.92
N HIS A 70 -7.51 -9.01 -10.88
CA HIS A 70 -8.09 -7.75 -11.37
C HIS A 70 -8.88 -6.99 -10.29
N PHE A 71 -9.50 -7.69 -9.32
CA PHE A 71 -10.16 -7.03 -8.19
C PHE A 71 -9.15 -6.32 -7.30
N ALA A 72 -8.03 -6.98 -6.99
CA ALA A 72 -6.96 -6.39 -6.20
C ALA A 72 -6.36 -5.18 -6.91
N CYS A 73 -6.09 -5.29 -8.22
CA CYS A 73 -5.60 -4.17 -9.03
C CYS A 73 -6.56 -2.99 -8.99
N ARG A 74 -7.87 -3.23 -9.14
CA ARG A 74 -8.90 -2.18 -9.08
C ARG A 74 -8.95 -1.52 -7.70
N LEU A 75 -8.93 -2.31 -6.62
CA LEU A 75 -8.98 -1.80 -5.25
C LEU A 75 -7.76 -0.94 -4.91
N LEU A 76 -6.54 -1.44 -5.16
CA LEU A 76 -5.35 -0.64 -4.87
C LEU A 76 -5.26 0.61 -5.77
N THR A 77 -5.68 0.51 -7.03
CA THR A 77 -5.70 1.66 -7.94
C THR A 77 -6.63 2.77 -7.46
N ILE A 78 -7.87 2.45 -7.06
CA ILE A 78 -8.78 3.47 -6.53
C ILE A 78 -8.28 4.04 -5.19
N LEU A 79 -7.66 3.22 -4.33
CA LEU A 79 -7.08 3.70 -3.07
C LEU A 79 -5.89 4.65 -3.30
N PHE A 80 -5.02 4.40 -4.29
CA PHE A 80 -3.97 5.35 -4.68
C PHE A 80 -4.52 6.67 -5.23
N LEU A 81 -5.59 6.61 -6.02
CA LEU A 81 -6.24 7.82 -6.54
C LEU A 81 -6.91 8.64 -5.43
N VAL A 82 -7.52 7.97 -4.45
CA VAL A 82 -8.08 8.63 -3.26
C VAL A 82 -6.97 9.20 -2.39
N ASP A 83 -5.88 8.47 -2.16
CA ASP A 83 -4.70 8.93 -1.43
C ASP A 83 -4.17 10.26 -1.99
N ASP A 84 -3.99 10.35 -3.31
CA ASP A 84 -3.58 11.61 -3.96
C ASP A 84 -4.61 12.74 -3.80
N LEU A 85 -5.91 12.44 -3.79
CA LEU A 85 -6.95 13.46 -3.56
C LEU A 85 -6.94 14.00 -2.13
N LEU A 86 -6.66 13.15 -1.14
CA LEU A 86 -6.63 13.54 0.28
C LEU A 86 -5.51 14.56 0.57
N GLU A 87 -4.41 14.54 -0.21
CA GLU A 87 -3.33 15.53 -0.09
C GLU A 87 -3.81 16.97 -0.37
N HIS A 88 -4.92 17.14 -1.10
CA HIS A 88 -5.54 18.43 -1.40
C HIS A 88 -6.60 18.89 -0.39
N MET A 89 -6.88 18.09 0.64
CA MET A 89 -7.97 18.32 1.58
C MET A 89 -7.46 18.64 3.00
N SER A 90 -8.29 19.31 3.79
CA SER A 90 -8.16 19.29 5.26
C SER A 90 -8.43 17.90 5.83
N LEU A 91 -8.03 17.65 7.09
CA LEU A 91 -8.35 16.37 7.75
C LEU A 91 -9.87 16.18 7.89
N GLU A 92 -10.62 17.26 8.10
CA GLU A 92 -12.08 17.22 8.22
C GLU A 92 -12.73 16.82 6.89
N GLU A 93 -12.36 17.49 5.79
CA GLU A 93 -12.86 17.19 4.45
C GLU A 93 -12.48 15.76 4.02
N GLY A 94 -11.22 15.36 4.22
CA GLY A 94 -10.75 14.02 3.92
C GLY A 94 -11.48 12.94 4.73
N THR A 95 -11.74 13.21 6.01
CA THR A 95 -12.50 12.28 6.88
C THR A 95 -13.94 12.14 6.38
N ALA A 96 -14.59 13.24 6.01
CA ALA A 96 -15.93 13.20 5.43
C ALA A 96 -15.97 12.43 4.10
N TYR A 97 -14.97 12.67 3.23
CA TYR A 97 -14.82 11.97 1.95
C TYR A 97 -14.63 10.45 2.14
N ASN A 98 -13.73 10.05 3.03
CA ASN A 98 -13.49 8.64 3.32
C ASN A 98 -14.71 7.98 3.98
N ASN A 99 -15.37 8.62 4.94
CA ASN A 99 -16.60 8.09 5.56
C ASN A 99 -17.69 7.80 4.52
N ARG A 100 -17.89 8.72 3.56
CA ARG A 100 -18.84 8.53 2.47
C ARG A 100 -18.53 7.27 1.65
N LEU A 101 -17.27 7.08 1.27
CA LEU A 101 -16.85 5.90 0.51
C LEU A 101 -16.94 4.61 1.33
N MET A 102 -16.68 4.65 2.64
CA MET A 102 -16.83 3.49 3.52
C MET A 102 -18.28 3.00 3.61
N ASP A 103 -19.25 3.90 3.71
CA ASP A 103 -20.67 3.54 3.74
C ASP A 103 -21.13 2.91 2.41
N ILE A 104 -20.61 3.41 1.29
CA ILE A 104 -20.85 2.84 -0.05
C ILE A 104 -20.20 1.47 -0.20
N ALA A 105 -18.96 1.30 0.29
CA ALA A 105 -18.22 0.04 0.24
C ALA A 105 -18.96 -1.09 0.97
N ARG A 106 -19.61 -0.80 2.10
CA ARG A 106 -20.47 -1.77 2.82
C ARG A 106 -21.70 -2.18 2.02
N GLY A 107 -22.16 -1.34 1.09
CA GLY A 107 -23.44 -1.51 0.39
C GLY A 107 -24.64 -0.93 1.16
N ASP A 108 -24.39 -0.19 2.24
CA ASP A 108 -25.44 0.43 3.07
C ASP A 108 -26.11 1.61 2.33
N VAL A 109 -25.35 2.25 1.43
CA VAL A 109 -25.78 3.43 0.68
C VAL A 109 -25.47 3.24 -0.81
N LEU A 110 -26.41 3.62 -1.66
CA LEU A 110 -26.21 3.65 -3.10
C LEU A 110 -25.29 4.81 -3.52
N PRO A 111 -24.42 4.62 -4.51
CA PRO A 111 -23.54 5.67 -5.00
C PRO A 111 -24.33 6.71 -5.81
N ASP A 112 -23.90 7.96 -5.76
CA ASP A 112 -24.22 8.91 -6.81
C ASP A 112 -23.49 8.50 -8.09
N ARG A 113 -24.25 8.10 -9.12
CA ARG A 113 -23.71 7.64 -10.41
C ARG A 113 -23.07 8.77 -11.23
N THR A 114 -23.14 10.02 -10.78
CA THR A 114 -22.40 11.14 -11.35
C THR A 114 -21.05 11.37 -10.67
N VAL A 115 -20.79 10.75 -9.51
CA VAL A 115 -19.52 10.85 -8.78
C VAL A 115 -18.70 9.58 -8.98
N ALA A 116 -17.58 9.71 -9.71
CA ALA A 116 -16.77 8.56 -10.13
C ALA A 116 -16.25 7.69 -8.97
N ALA A 117 -15.69 8.31 -7.93
CA ALA A 117 -15.18 7.58 -6.79
C ALA A 117 -16.27 6.73 -6.12
N GLU A 118 -17.50 7.26 -5.99
CA GLU A 118 -18.62 6.56 -5.38
C GLU A 118 -19.01 5.32 -6.18
N TYR A 119 -19.30 5.47 -7.48
CA TYR A 119 -19.79 4.32 -8.26
C TYR A 119 -18.70 3.28 -8.54
N ILE A 120 -17.43 3.71 -8.69
CA ILE A 120 -16.30 2.77 -8.84
C ILE A 120 -16.13 1.95 -7.56
N PHE A 121 -16.19 2.58 -6.37
CA PHE A 121 -16.15 1.86 -5.10
C PHE A 121 -17.31 0.87 -4.99
N TYR A 122 -18.54 1.33 -5.25
CA TYR A 122 -19.72 0.49 -5.14
C TYR A 122 -19.65 -0.75 -6.06
N ASP A 123 -19.43 -0.54 -7.36
CA ASP A 123 -19.44 -1.63 -8.34
C ASP A 123 -18.28 -2.62 -8.09
N LEU A 124 -17.12 -2.12 -7.63
CA LEU A 124 -16.00 -2.96 -7.23
C LEU A 124 -16.36 -3.86 -6.04
N TRP A 125 -16.89 -3.29 -4.97
CA TRP A 125 -17.23 -4.07 -3.77
C TRP A 125 -18.37 -5.05 -4.02
N GLU A 126 -19.38 -4.67 -4.80
CA GLU A 126 -20.45 -5.58 -5.23
C GLU A 126 -19.90 -6.75 -6.06
N SER A 127 -19.01 -6.48 -7.01
CA SER A 127 -18.41 -7.54 -7.84
C SER A 127 -17.46 -8.46 -7.06
N MET A 128 -16.70 -7.93 -6.09
CA MET A 128 -15.91 -8.75 -5.17
C MET A 128 -16.79 -9.66 -4.31
N ARG A 129 -17.89 -9.14 -3.75
CA ARG A 129 -18.86 -9.93 -2.97
C ARG A 129 -19.58 -10.99 -3.81
N ALA A 130 -19.90 -10.66 -5.07
CA ALA A 130 -20.50 -11.61 -6.00
C ALA A 130 -19.54 -12.76 -6.34
N HIS A 131 -18.22 -12.50 -6.36
CA HIS A 131 -17.20 -13.52 -6.59
C HIS A 131 -16.93 -14.36 -5.33
N ASP A 132 -16.73 -13.73 -4.17
CA ASP A 132 -16.50 -14.41 -2.89
C ASP A 132 -16.94 -13.52 -1.72
N LEU A 133 -18.19 -13.72 -1.28
CA LEU A 133 -18.82 -12.90 -0.25
C LEU A 133 -18.03 -12.86 1.06
N LYS A 134 -17.54 -14.03 1.51
CA LYS A 134 -16.85 -14.15 2.80
C LYS A 134 -15.52 -13.41 2.75
N MET A 135 -14.66 -13.76 1.78
CA MET A 135 -13.33 -13.16 1.71
C MET A 135 -13.38 -11.68 1.33
N ALA A 136 -14.36 -11.24 0.51
CA ALA A 136 -14.54 -9.83 0.22
C ALA A 136 -14.89 -9.04 1.50
N ASN A 137 -15.81 -9.56 2.32
CA ASN A 137 -16.17 -8.90 3.57
C ASN A 137 -15.01 -8.86 4.58
N ASP A 138 -14.12 -9.85 4.58
CA ASP A 138 -12.90 -9.85 5.40
C ASP A 138 -11.90 -8.73 5.00
N VAL A 139 -12.02 -8.13 3.80
CA VAL A 139 -11.16 -7.01 3.34
C VAL A 139 -11.72 -5.65 3.78
N LEU A 140 -13.03 -5.52 4.06
CA LEU A 140 -13.69 -4.24 4.34
C LEU A 140 -13.11 -3.49 5.54
N GLU A 141 -13.10 -4.10 6.72
CA GLU A 141 -12.62 -3.40 7.92
C GLU A 141 -11.12 -3.05 7.83
N PRO A 142 -10.23 -3.91 7.30
CA PRO A 142 -8.85 -3.51 7.01
C PRO A 142 -8.71 -2.29 6.09
N VAL A 143 -9.58 -2.15 5.07
CA VAL A 143 -9.63 -0.94 4.22
C VAL A 143 -10.06 0.27 5.04
N PHE A 144 -11.07 0.11 5.91
CA PHE A 144 -11.59 1.21 6.72
C PHE A 144 -10.59 1.69 7.77
N VAL A 145 -9.81 0.79 8.35
CA VAL A 145 -8.70 1.14 9.25
C VAL A 145 -7.66 1.97 8.51
N PHE A 146 -7.29 1.56 7.29
CA PHE A 146 -6.38 2.31 6.42
C PHE A 146 -6.94 3.71 6.09
N MET A 147 -8.19 3.80 5.61
CA MET A 147 -8.81 5.08 5.23
C MET A 147 -8.95 6.05 6.42
N ARG A 148 -9.23 5.54 7.62
CA ARG A 148 -9.26 6.36 8.85
C ARG A 148 -7.87 6.82 9.28
N ALA A 149 -6.83 6.04 9.00
CA ALA A 149 -5.45 6.40 9.34
C ALA A 149 -4.89 7.53 8.46
N GLN A 150 -5.30 7.62 7.19
CA GLN A 150 -4.88 8.66 6.25
C GLN A 150 -5.26 10.08 6.70
N THR A 151 -6.32 10.21 7.51
CA THR A 151 -6.83 11.50 8.01
C THR A 151 -6.70 11.64 9.53
N ASP A 152 -5.92 10.78 10.18
CA ASP A 152 -5.71 10.82 11.63
C ASP A 152 -4.91 12.09 12.03
N PRO A 153 -5.41 12.92 12.97
CA PRO A 153 -4.71 14.11 13.46
C PRO A 153 -3.32 13.84 14.06
N THR A 154 -3.01 12.60 14.39
CA THR A 154 -1.67 12.17 14.83
C THR A 154 -0.60 12.49 13.78
N ARG A 155 -0.95 12.51 12.49
CA ARG A 155 -0.04 12.91 11.38
C ARG A 155 0.52 14.33 11.52
N LEU A 156 -0.20 15.21 12.20
CA LEU A 156 0.19 16.61 12.39
C LEU A 156 1.10 16.82 13.62
N LYS A 157 1.32 15.76 14.41
CA LYS A 157 2.08 15.83 15.66
C LYS A 157 3.50 15.32 15.45
N PRO A 158 4.49 15.86 16.19
CA PRO A 158 5.81 15.24 16.28
C PRO A 158 5.67 13.79 16.78
N MET A 159 6.40 12.87 16.15
CA MET A 159 6.47 11.46 16.53
C MET A 159 7.93 11.02 16.63
N THR A 160 8.22 10.15 17.59
CA THR A 160 9.43 9.32 17.55
C THR A 160 9.34 8.29 16.42
N LEU A 161 10.46 7.67 16.04
CA LEU A 161 10.45 6.61 15.02
C LEU A 161 9.56 5.42 15.42
N ASP A 162 9.49 5.05 16.69
CA ASP A 162 8.65 3.94 17.15
C ASP A 162 7.15 4.28 17.07
N GLU A 163 6.75 5.45 17.58
CA GLU A 163 5.38 5.94 17.46
C GLU A 163 4.95 6.05 15.99
N TYR A 164 5.85 6.54 15.14
CA TYR A 164 5.62 6.61 13.69
C TYR A 164 5.36 5.22 13.09
N LEU A 165 6.21 4.23 13.38
CA LEU A 165 6.04 2.88 12.82
C LEU A 165 4.77 2.18 13.32
N GLN A 166 4.31 2.47 14.54
CA GLN A 166 3.03 1.98 15.06
C GLN A 166 1.84 2.63 14.36
N TYR A 167 1.91 3.94 14.13
CA TYR A 167 0.91 4.67 13.34
C TYR A 167 0.88 4.17 11.88
N ARG A 168 2.07 4.08 11.25
CA ARG A 168 2.25 3.77 9.84
C ARG A 168 1.84 2.35 9.48
N GLU A 169 1.74 1.42 10.43
CA GLU A 169 1.15 0.09 10.18
C GLU A 169 -0.27 0.19 9.60
N LYS A 170 -1.09 1.11 10.14
CA LYS A 170 -2.46 1.34 9.67
C LYS A 170 -2.46 2.13 8.38
N ASP A 171 -1.65 3.19 8.33
CA ASP A 171 -1.61 4.14 7.22
C ASP A 171 -0.93 3.59 5.96
N VAL A 172 -0.01 2.62 6.07
CA VAL A 172 0.52 1.86 4.91
C VAL A 172 -0.46 0.77 4.45
N GLY A 173 -1.50 0.49 5.23
CA GLY A 173 -2.51 -0.51 4.91
C GLY A 173 -2.04 -1.95 5.05
N LYS A 174 -1.16 -2.28 6.01
CA LYS A 174 -0.65 -3.66 6.16
C LYS A 174 -1.75 -4.71 6.32
N ALA A 175 -2.76 -4.39 7.15
CA ALA A 175 -3.91 -5.28 7.36
C ALA A 175 -4.71 -5.47 6.06
N LEU A 176 -4.91 -4.38 5.31
CA LEU A 176 -5.55 -4.38 4.00
C LEU A 176 -4.78 -5.29 3.03
N LEU A 177 -3.46 -5.11 2.89
CA LEU A 177 -2.65 -5.92 1.98
C LEU A 177 -2.64 -7.40 2.36
N GLY A 178 -2.64 -7.72 3.65
CA GLY A 178 -2.77 -9.10 4.13
C GLY A 178 -4.12 -9.73 3.81
N ALA A 179 -5.22 -9.01 4.00
CA ALA A 179 -6.56 -9.49 3.67
C ALA A 179 -6.77 -9.60 2.14
N LEU A 180 -6.31 -8.62 1.38
CA LEU A 180 -6.42 -8.59 -0.09
C LEU A 180 -5.58 -9.68 -0.76
N MET A 181 -4.38 -9.95 -0.22
CA MET A 181 -3.57 -11.11 -0.62
C MET A 181 -4.35 -12.41 -0.43
N ARG A 182 -4.95 -12.62 0.76
CA ARG A 182 -5.76 -13.81 1.02
C ARG A 182 -6.94 -13.92 0.06
N PHE A 183 -7.70 -12.84 -0.15
CA PHE A 183 -8.79 -12.79 -1.12
C PHE A 183 -8.31 -13.19 -2.51
N SER A 184 -7.27 -12.53 -3.03
CA SER A 184 -6.77 -12.75 -4.39
C SER A 184 -6.20 -14.14 -4.63
N MET A 185 -5.68 -14.80 -3.60
CA MET A 185 -5.15 -16.17 -3.67
C MET A 185 -6.18 -17.24 -3.31
N ALA A 186 -7.42 -16.86 -2.93
CA ALA A 186 -8.38 -17.74 -2.25
C ALA A 186 -7.77 -18.51 -1.07
N LEU A 187 -6.86 -17.84 -0.34
CA LEU A 187 -6.06 -18.44 0.71
C LEU A 187 -6.78 -18.32 2.06
N GLU A 188 -7.43 -19.39 2.49
CA GLU A 188 -7.99 -19.49 3.83
C GLU A 188 -6.88 -19.73 4.86
N VAL A 189 -6.76 -18.80 5.82
CA VAL A 189 -5.83 -18.85 6.95
C VAL A 189 -6.66 -18.65 8.21
N SER A 190 -6.52 -19.52 9.19
CA SER A 190 -7.36 -19.44 10.39
C SER A 190 -6.98 -18.23 11.26
N PRO A 191 -7.90 -17.72 12.11
CA PRO A 191 -7.57 -16.66 13.06
C PRO A 191 -6.37 -17.00 13.96
N GLU A 192 -6.21 -18.27 14.35
CA GLU A 192 -5.09 -18.75 15.14
C GLU A 192 -3.78 -18.70 14.35
N GLU A 193 -3.79 -19.11 13.08
CA GLU A 193 -2.63 -19.02 12.19
C GLU A 193 -2.23 -17.56 11.94
N LEU A 194 -3.20 -16.67 11.73
CA LEU A 194 -2.96 -15.22 11.60
C LEU A 194 -2.38 -14.62 12.88
N ALA A 195 -2.87 -15.06 14.05
CA ALA A 195 -2.33 -14.60 15.33
C ALA A 195 -0.87 -15.03 15.51
N VAL A 196 -0.52 -16.25 15.10
CA VAL A 196 0.86 -16.75 15.10
C VAL A 196 1.73 -16.00 14.09
N ALA A 197 1.19 -15.61 12.93
CA ALA A 197 1.91 -14.85 11.90
C ALA A 197 2.21 -13.39 12.30
N ARG A 198 1.59 -12.88 13.37
CA ARG A 198 1.65 -11.47 13.76
C ARG A 198 3.06 -10.87 13.84
N PRO A 199 4.09 -11.54 14.40
CA PRO A 199 5.46 -11.00 14.39
C PRO A 199 5.98 -10.73 12.97
N ALA A 200 5.82 -11.69 12.06
CA ALA A 200 6.21 -11.56 10.66
C ALA A 200 5.41 -10.48 9.94
N ASP A 201 4.11 -10.34 10.24
CA ASP A 201 3.28 -9.25 9.74
C ASP A 201 3.80 -7.87 10.15
N MET A 202 4.20 -7.72 11.42
CA MET A 202 4.77 -6.47 11.93
C MET A 202 6.10 -6.12 11.27
N THR A 203 6.98 -7.12 11.11
CA THR A 203 8.27 -6.93 10.43
C THR A 203 8.06 -6.55 8.96
N CYS A 204 7.14 -7.24 8.27
CA CYS A 204 6.72 -6.91 6.91
C CYS A 204 6.18 -5.47 6.83
N SER A 205 5.32 -5.06 7.77
CA SER A 205 4.76 -3.70 7.81
C SER A 205 5.83 -2.63 7.89
N LYS A 206 6.82 -2.81 8.76
CA LYS A 206 7.92 -1.85 8.94
C LYS A 206 8.75 -1.74 7.67
N HIS A 207 9.08 -2.87 7.03
CA HIS A 207 9.79 -2.90 5.76
C HIS A 207 9.02 -2.17 4.65
N LEU A 208 7.74 -2.52 4.45
CA LEU A 208 6.89 -1.88 3.44
C LEU A 208 6.82 -0.36 3.62
N SER A 209 6.61 0.08 4.87
CA SER A 209 6.51 1.49 5.24
C SER A 209 7.80 2.25 4.91
N VAL A 210 8.94 1.75 5.40
CA VAL A 210 10.21 2.48 5.27
C VAL A 210 10.74 2.44 3.83
N ILE A 211 10.57 1.34 3.10
CA ILE A 211 10.88 1.31 1.67
C ILE A 211 10.02 2.32 0.92
N ASN A 212 8.72 2.40 1.21
CA ASN A 212 7.85 3.38 0.59
C ASN A 212 8.36 4.80 0.87
N ASP A 213 8.54 5.16 2.14
CA ASP A 213 9.02 6.47 2.59
C ASP A 213 10.37 6.88 1.96
N ILE A 214 11.30 5.95 1.79
CA ILE A 214 12.60 6.22 1.15
C ILE A 214 12.40 6.69 -0.29
N TRP A 215 11.52 6.04 -1.04
CA TRP A 215 11.34 6.28 -2.47
C TRP A 215 10.29 7.36 -2.75
N SER A 216 9.27 7.50 -1.90
CA SER A 216 8.23 8.52 -2.01
C SER A 216 8.63 9.89 -1.48
N TYR A 217 9.71 9.99 -0.68
CA TYR A 217 10.09 11.22 0.02
C TYR A 217 10.05 12.49 -0.85
N GLU A 218 10.63 12.46 -2.06
CA GLU A 218 10.67 13.64 -2.93
C GLU A 218 9.27 14.06 -3.39
N LYS A 219 8.39 13.10 -3.68
CA LYS A 219 6.97 13.35 -4.01
C LYS A 219 6.26 13.99 -2.81
N GLU A 220 6.39 13.38 -1.63
CA GLU A 220 5.74 13.85 -0.40
C GLU A 220 6.27 15.21 0.05
N TYR A 221 7.57 15.48 -0.14
CA TYR A 221 8.16 16.77 0.15
C TYR A 221 7.57 17.87 -0.75
N ILE A 222 7.45 17.63 -2.05
CA ILE A 222 6.78 18.57 -2.98
C ILE A 222 5.32 18.78 -2.57
N ALA A 223 4.60 17.71 -2.25
CA ALA A 223 3.22 17.80 -1.78
C ALA A 223 3.09 18.70 -0.53
N SER A 224 4.00 18.56 0.44
CA SER A 224 4.00 19.36 1.66
C SER A 224 4.28 20.84 1.47
N GLU A 225 4.95 21.22 0.39
CA GLU A 225 5.26 22.61 0.06
C GLU A 225 4.20 23.25 -0.85
N THR A 226 3.37 22.44 -1.52
CA THR A 226 2.49 22.93 -2.62
C THR A 226 1.01 22.63 -2.44
N LEU A 227 0.64 21.66 -1.61
CA LEU A 227 -0.75 21.20 -1.44
C LEU A 227 -1.34 21.67 -0.09
N HIS A 228 -2.41 21.04 0.38
CA HIS A 228 -3.08 21.46 1.61
C HIS A 228 -2.16 21.22 2.82
N ASN A 229 -2.08 22.17 3.75
CA ASN A 229 -1.15 22.13 4.88
C ASN A 229 -1.41 20.97 5.86
N GLU A 230 -2.62 20.43 5.86
CA GLU A 230 -2.99 19.25 6.64
C GLU A 230 -2.87 17.94 5.85
N GLY A 231 -3.59 17.79 4.73
CA GLY A 231 -3.56 16.56 3.93
C GLY A 231 -2.19 16.27 3.29
N GLY A 232 -1.48 17.31 2.83
CA GLY A 232 -0.15 17.22 2.25
C GLY A 232 0.98 17.21 3.27
N VAL A 233 0.71 17.13 4.58
CA VAL A 233 1.74 17.21 5.63
C VAL A 233 2.84 16.15 5.44
N LEU A 234 4.10 16.56 5.59
CA LEU A 234 5.25 15.66 5.46
C LEU A 234 5.38 14.74 6.68
N CYS A 235 4.75 13.56 6.61
CA CYS A 235 4.71 12.56 7.67
C CYS A 235 5.45 11.26 7.25
N THR A 236 6.79 11.29 7.34
CA THR A 236 7.68 10.21 6.88
C THR A 236 8.82 9.93 7.88
N CYS A 237 9.21 8.67 8.01
CA CYS A 237 10.34 8.26 8.84
C CYS A 237 11.68 8.83 8.35
N VAL A 238 11.79 9.20 7.06
CA VAL A 238 13.00 9.85 6.52
C VAL A 238 13.22 11.22 7.17
N SER A 239 12.16 12.01 7.32
CA SER A 239 12.19 13.31 8.00
C SER A 239 12.47 13.15 9.49
N ILE A 240 11.87 12.14 10.14
CA ILE A 240 12.10 11.84 11.57
C ILE A 240 13.56 11.45 11.78
N MET A 241 14.06 10.47 11.02
CA MET A 241 15.46 10.02 11.10
C MET A 241 16.45 11.16 10.86
N SER A 242 16.19 12.02 9.87
CA SER A 242 17.02 13.18 9.58
C SER A 242 17.09 14.16 10.76
N LYS A 243 15.95 14.48 11.38
CA LYS A 243 15.88 15.38 12.54
C LYS A 243 16.56 14.77 13.78
N ASP A 244 16.28 13.51 14.09
CA ASP A 244 16.77 12.86 15.31
C ASP A 244 18.29 12.64 15.29
N THR A 245 18.90 12.53 14.10
CA THR A 245 20.33 12.27 13.94
C THR A 245 21.15 13.49 13.48
N ASP A 246 20.49 14.63 13.20
CA ASP A 246 21.10 15.81 12.55
C ASP A 246 21.83 15.47 11.23
N LEU A 247 21.31 14.46 10.52
CA LEU A 247 21.86 14.03 9.23
C LEU A 247 21.00 14.52 8.07
N ARG A 248 21.64 14.79 6.94
CA ARG A 248 20.93 15.15 5.70
C ARG A 248 20.08 13.98 5.20
N ILE A 249 18.98 14.30 4.50
CA ILE A 249 18.05 13.34 3.90
C ILE A 249 18.73 12.15 3.18
N PRO A 250 19.75 12.33 2.31
CA PRO A 250 20.40 11.19 1.66
C PRO A 250 21.06 10.21 2.65
N ALA A 251 21.59 10.71 3.77
CA ALA A 251 22.19 9.87 4.81
C ALA A 251 21.11 9.16 5.64
N ALA A 252 20.02 9.85 5.99
CA ALA A 252 18.87 9.25 6.67
C ALA A 252 18.27 8.09 5.84
N LYS A 253 18.08 8.28 4.53
CA LYS A 253 17.63 7.23 3.61
C LYS A 253 18.56 6.02 3.60
N ARG A 254 19.89 6.23 3.54
CA ARG A 254 20.87 5.12 3.59
C ARG A 254 20.81 4.33 4.90
N ILE A 255 20.65 5.00 6.03
CA ILE A 255 20.52 4.34 7.34
C ILE A 255 19.24 3.50 7.36
N LEU A 256 18.11 4.09 6.99
CA LEU A 256 16.81 3.41 6.93
C LEU A 256 16.82 2.21 5.98
N TYR A 257 17.52 2.30 4.85
CA TYR A 257 17.67 1.17 3.93
C TYR A 257 18.41 0.00 4.59
N ASN A 258 19.47 0.26 5.35
CA ASN A 258 20.19 -0.79 6.09
C ASN A 258 19.30 -1.40 7.19
N ILE A 259 18.47 -0.58 7.86
CA ILE A 259 17.47 -1.09 8.81
C ILE A 259 16.47 -2.03 8.11
N CYS A 260 16.03 -1.70 6.89
CA CYS A 260 15.17 -2.60 6.11
C CYS A 260 15.84 -3.96 5.85
N ARG A 261 17.15 -3.98 5.55
CA ARG A 261 17.89 -5.24 5.39
C ARG A 261 17.97 -6.06 6.69
N GLU A 262 18.11 -5.40 7.83
CA GLU A 262 18.02 -6.10 9.12
C GLU A 262 16.62 -6.69 9.38
N TRP A 263 15.55 -5.97 8.98
CA TRP A 263 14.20 -6.52 9.06
C TRP A 263 13.97 -7.71 8.13
N GLU A 264 14.65 -7.80 6.98
CA GLU A 264 14.59 -8.99 6.12
C GLU A 264 15.17 -10.23 6.81
N LEU A 265 16.28 -10.06 7.55
CA LEU A 265 16.89 -11.13 8.33
C LEU A 265 15.99 -11.54 9.51
N VAL A 266 15.41 -10.56 10.22
CA VAL A 266 14.44 -10.79 11.29
C VAL A 266 13.23 -11.55 10.76
N PHE A 267 12.67 -11.12 9.63
CA PHE A 267 11.52 -11.76 9.00
C PHE A 267 11.81 -13.22 8.68
N LYS A 268 12.95 -13.54 8.06
CA LYS A 268 13.31 -14.94 7.75
C LYS A 268 13.47 -15.81 9.00
N ARG A 269 14.04 -15.25 10.08
CA ARG A 269 14.11 -15.93 11.37
C ARG A 269 12.71 -16.21 11.92
N GLU A 270 11.85 -15.20 11.96
CA GLU A 270 10.46 -15.32 12.43
C GLU A 270 9.68 -16.37 11.62
N VAL A 271 9.79 -16.36 10.29
CA VAL A 271 9.16 -17.35 9.42
C VAL A 271 9.65 -18.76 9.74
N ALA A 272 10.96 -18.95 9.95
CA ALA A 272 11.51 -20.26 10.30
C ALA A 272 11.00 -20.75 11.67
N GLU A 273 10.96 -19.87 12.67
CA GLU A 273 10.46 -20.18 14.02
C GLU A 273 8.95 -20.51 14.00
N ILE A 274 8.16 -19.70 13.31
CA ILE A 274 6.72 -19.91 13.14
C ILE A 274 6.43 -21.24 12.46
N LEU A 275 7.08 -21.53 11.33
CA LEU A 275 6.83 -22.76 10.58
C LEU A 275 7.39 -24.01 11.25
N ASN A 276 8.33 -23.87 12.20
CA ASN A 276 8.76 -24.98 13.04
C ASN A 276 7.69 -25.37 14.07
N LEU A 277 6.92 -24.38 14.57
CA LEU A 277 5.83 -24.61 15.53
C LEU A 277 4.50 -24.94 14.85
N PHE A 278 4.21 -24.30 13.71
CA PHE A 278 2.96 -24.39 12.96
C PHE A 278 3.24 -24.65 11.46
N PRO A 279 3.61 -25.88 11.07
CA PRO A 279 4.03 -26.20 9.71
C PRO A 279 2.85 -26.39 8.74
N THR A 280 1.81 -25.56 8.81
CA THR A 280 0.63 -25.73 7.94
C THR A 280 0.88 -25.18 6.52
N PRO A 281 0.26 -25.76 5.48
CA PRO A 281 0.41 -25.26 4.12
C PRO A 281 -0.15 -23.84 3.93
N SER A 282 -1.27 -23.50 4.56
CA SER A 282 -1.92 -22.18 4.51
C SER A 282 -1.01 -21.10 5.09
N LEU A 283 -0.46 -21.32 6.28
CA LEU A 283 0.44 -20.38 6.94
C LEU A 283 1.74 -20.21 6.14
N ARG A 284 2.29 -21.29 5.59
CA ARG A 284 3.46 -21.21 4.71
C ARG A 284 3.21 -20.34 3.48
N ALA A 285 2.07 -20.54 2.81
CA ALA A 285 1.69 -19.73 1.66
C ALA A 285 1.47 -18.25 2.03
N TYR A 286 0.88 -17.99 3.20
CA TYR A 286 0.68 -16.63 3.71
C TYR A 286 2.02 -15.93 3.96
N LEU A 287 2.95 -16.57 4.68
CA LEU A 287 4.27 -16.01 4.99
C LEU A 287 5.13 -15.79 3.74
N ASP A 288 5.08 -16.71 2.77
CA ASP A 288 5.74 -16.51 1.48
C ASP A 288 5.13 -15.33 0.70
N GLY A 289 3.81 -15.17 0.78
CA GLY A 289 3.11 -14.00 0.24
C GLY A 289 3.57 -12.67 0.85
N LEU A 290 3.86 -12.64 2.16
CA LEU A 290 4.43 -11.45 2.82
C LEU A 290 5.84 -11.12 2.29
N GLU A 291 6.67 -12.13 2.03
CA GLU A 291 8.00 -11.92 1.43
C GLU A 291 7.88 -11.34 0.02
N LEU A 292 6.93 -11.87 -0.77
CA LEU A 292 6.64 -11.37 -2.11
C LEU A 292 6.16 -9.92 -2.10
N GLN A 293 5.32 -9.52 -1.14
CA GLN A 293 4.93 -8.12 -0.96
C GLN A 293 6.14 -7.21 -0.71
N MET A 294 7.04 -7.58 0.20
CA MET A 294 8.23 -6.77 0.51
C MET A 294 9.14 -6.56 -0.71
N CYS A 295 9.49 -7.64 -1.42
CA CYS A 295 10.36 -7.53 -2.58
C CYS A 295 9.66 -6.86 -3.79
N GLY A 296 8.35 -7.08 -3.95
CA GLY A 296 7.52 -6.42 -4.95
C GLY A 296 7.39 -4.92 -4.71
N ASN A 297 7.21 -4.50 -3.46
CA ASN A 297 7.19 -3.09 -3.03
C ASN A 297 8.45 -2.38 -3.47
N GLU A 298 9.59 -2.96 -3.11
CA GLU A 298 10.88 -2.37 -3.37
C GLU A 298 11.15 -2.27 -4.88
N LEU A 299 10.89 -3.34 -5.63
CA LEU A 299 11.06 -3.31 -7.08
C LEU A 299 10.18 -2.23 -7.73
N TRP A 300 8.91 -2.13 -7.35
CA TRP A 300 8.03 -1.10 -7.89
C TRP A 300 8.48 0.31 -7.49
N SER A 301 8.75 0.54 -6.20
CA SER A 301 9.16 1.83 -5.67
C SER A 301 10.43 2.37 -6.34
N ARG A 302 11.37 1.47 -6.66
CA ARG A 302 12.61 1.78 -7.38
C ARG A 302 12.44 2.12 -8.86
N THR A 303 11.29 1.77 -9.45
CA THR A 303 11.10 1.80 -10.91
C THR A 303 9.89 2.60 -11.37
N THR A 304 8.98 2.97 -10.47
CA THR A 304 7.79 3.74 -10.81
C THR A 304 8.12 5.21 -11.09
N LEU A 305 7.54 5.74 -12.16
CA LEU A 305 7.68 7.17 -12.47
C LEU A 305 6.94 8.05 -11.45
N ARG A 306 6.00 7.49 -10.68
CA ARG A 306 5.37 8.17 -9.54
C ARG A 306 6.38 8.75 -8.55
N TYR A 307 7.51 8.06 -8.36
CA TYR A 307 8.56 8.44 -7.42
C TYR A 307 9.82 8.98 -8.12
N LEU A 308 10.11 8.50 -9.33
CA LEU A 308 11.31 8.89 -10.06
C LEU A 308 11.15 10.20 -10.86
N ALA A 309 9.92 10.63 -11.13
CA ALA A 309 9.60 11.90 -11.78
C ALA A 309 8.49 12.62 -10.98
N PRO A 310 8.76 13.02 -9.73
CA PRO A 310 7.78 13.73 -8.94
C PRO A 310 7.60 15.15 -9.49
N GLU A 311 6.34 15.55 -9.67
CA GLU A 311 5.87 16.85 -10.15
C GLU A 311 4.84 17.40 -9.18
#